data_AF-A0A2U0S2F4-F1
#
_entry.id   AF-A0A2U0S2F4-F1
#
_cell.length_a   1.000
_cell.length_b   1.000
_cell.length_c   1.000
_cell.angle_alpha   90.00
_cell.angle_beta   90.00
_cell.angle_gamma   90.00
#
_symmetry.space_group_name_H-M   'P 1'
#
loop_
_entity.id
_entity.type
_entity.pdbx_description
1 polymer ?
#
loop_
_entity_poly.entity_id
_entity_poly.type
_entity_poly.pdbx_seq_one_letter_code
_entity_poly.pdbx_strand_id
1 'polypeptide(L)'
;MSQFPEDIVKKAFSRANCRCQCERDNHDHGSFTCFKQIIWEHRGNKTERSGWEATYFVSPEKGGKLTVENCEILCWNCYSKTVQSQ
;
A
#
# COMPACT_ATOMS: atom_id res chain seq x y z
N MET A 1 5.80 10.86 -1.78
CA MET A 1 6.63 9.98 -2.63
C MET A 1 7.15 8.89 -1.72
N SER A 2 6.77 7.64 -1.96
CA SER A 2 7.14 6.50 -1.11
C SER A 2 8.67 6.39 -0.95
N GLN A 3 9.15 6.14 0.27
CA GLN A 3 10.58 6.06 0.60
C GLN A 3 11.26 4.74 0.20
N PHE A 4 10.51 3.76 -0.33
CA PHE A 4 11.08 2.45 -0.68
C PHE A 4 11.84 2.48 -2.02
N PRO A 5 13.02 1.83 -2.11
CA PRO A 5 13.69 1.53 -3.37
C PRO A 5 12.77 0.81 -4.36
N GLU A 6 12.93 1.09 -5.66
CA GLU A 6 12.05 0.54 -6.70
C GLU A 6 12.07 -0.99 -6.75
N ASP A 7 13.22 -1.63 -6.50
CA ASP A 7 13.32 -3.09 -6.50
C ASP A 7 12.48 -3.72 -5.37
N ILE A 8 12.44 -3.08 -4.20
CA ILE A 8 11.62 -3.51 -3.08
C ILE A 8 10.15 -3.35 -3.42
N VAL A 9 9.77 -2.22 -4.03
CA VAL A 9 8.38 -1.97 -4.44
C VAL A 9 7.93 -2.97 -5.50
N LYS A 10 8.76 -3.28 -6.50
CA LYS A 10 8.46 -4.29 -7.52
C LYS A 10 8.23 -5.67 -6.90
N LYS A 11 9.11 -6.11 -6.00
CA LYS A 11 8.97 -7.39 -5.28
C LYS A 11 7.72 -7.42 -4.40
N ALA A 12 7.46 -6.35 -3.65
CA ALA A 12 6.28 -6.23 -2.80
C ALA A 12 4.97 -6.23 -3.60
N PHE A 13 4.94 -5.52 -4.72
CA PHE A 13 3.79 -5.52 -5.63
C PHE A 13 3.52 -6.89 -6.25
N SER A 14 4.58 -7.59 -6.67
CA SER A 14 4.47 -8.96 -7.17
C SER A 14 3.93 -9.90 -6.09
N ARG A 15 4.43 -9.81 -4.85
CA ARG A 15 3.90 -10.57 -3.70
C ARG A 15 2.44 -10.23 -3.42
N ALA A 16 2.04 -8.97 -3.58
CA ALA A 16 0.66 -8.52 -3.41
C ALA A 16 -0.28 -9.03 -4.51
N ASN A 17 0.24 -9.65 -5.58
CA ASN A 17 -0.53 -10.22 -6.68
C ASN A 17 -1.52 -9.21 -7.31
N CYS A 18 -1.04 -7.98 -7.55
CA CYS A 18 -1.84 -6.88 -8.11
C CYS A 18 -3.09 -6.54 -7.29
N ARG A 19 -3.03 -6.69 -5.96
CA ARG A 19 -4.15 -6.40 -5.04
C ARG A 19 -3.73 -5.54 -3.85
N CYS A 20 -4.68 -4.76 -3.35
CA CYS A 20 -4.54 -4.03 -2.09
C CYS A 20 -4.37 -5.01 -0.92
N GLN A 21 -3.39 -4.75 -0.06
CA GLN A 21 -3.06 -5.56 1.12
C GLN A 21 -3.64 -5.00 2.44
N CYS A 22 -4.49 -3.96 2.37
CA CYS A 22 -4.99 -3.32 3.59
C CYS A 22 -5.84 -4.28 4.44
N GLU A 23 -5.46 -4.46 5.70
CA GLU A 23 -6.21 -5.23 6.71
C GLU A 23 -6.84 -4.34 7.80
N ARG A 24 -6.64 -3.01 7.73
CA ARG A 24 -7.16 -2.07 8.73
C ARG A 24 -8.67 -1.95 8.60
N ASP A 25 -9.39 -2.21 9.68
CA ASP A 25 -10.86 -2.26 9.72
C ASP A 25 -11.55 -0.91 9.98
N ASN A 26 -10.76 0.15 10.14
CA ASN A 26 -11.22 1.48 10.49
C ASN A 26 -11.69 2.34 9.29
N HIS A 27 -11.85 1.74 8.10
CA HIS A 27 -12.32 2.44 6.89
C HIS A 27 -13.02 1.49 5.89
N ASP A 28 -13.28 2.00 4.68
CA ASP A 28 -14.17 1.57 3.58
C ASP A 28 -14.32 0.06 3.23
N HIS A 29 -13.54 -0.85 3.80
CA HIS A 29 -13.64 -2.31 3.58
C HIS A 29 -13.98 -3.12 4.85
N GLY A 30 -14.24 -2.46 5.99
CA GLY A 30 -14.65 -3.11 7.23
C GLY A 30 -13.65 -4.16 7.70
N SER A 31 -14.14 -5.26 8.28
CA SER A 31 -13.29 -6.30 8.89
C SER A 31 -12.57 -7.24 7.91
N PHE A 32 -12.66 -7.01 6.61
CA PHE A 32 -12.04 -7.87 5.59
C PHE A 32 -10.83 -7.18 4.95
N THR A 33 -9.86 -7.97 4.49
CA THR A 33 -8.78 -7.46 3.65
C THR A 33 -9.35 -6.87 2.36
N CYS A 34 -8.90 -5.67 1.98
CA CYS A 34 -9.48 -4.92 0.88
C CYS A 34 -9.48 -5.67 -0.47
N PHE A 35 -8.35 -6.30 -0.85
CA PHE A 35 -8.15 -7.05 -2.11
C PHE A 35 -8.52 -6.36 -3.42
N LYS A 36 -8.81 -5.05 -3.41
CA LYS A 36 -9.09 -4.28 -4.62
C LYS A 36 -7.96 -4.45 -5.63
N GLN A 37 -8.31 -4.75 -6.88
CA GLN A 37 -7.35 -4.89 -7.96
C GLN A 37 -6.70 -3.55 -8.29
N ILE A 38 -5.38 -3.57 -8.48
CA ILE A 38 -4.54 -2.41 -8.79
C ILE A 38 -3.66 -2.73 -9.99
N ILE A 39 -3.18 -1.69 -10.68
CA ILE A 39 -2.40 -1.81 -11.92
C ILE A 39 -1.04 -1.14 -11.69
N TRP A 40 0.06 -1.84 -11.97
CA TRP A 40 1.42 -1.36 -11.67
C TRP A 40 1.66 0.06 -12.19
N GLU A 41 1.25 0.33 -13.42
CA GLU A 41 1.38 1.60 -14.13
C GLU A 41 0.60 2.76 -13.47
N HIS A 42 -0.38 2.45 -12.61
CA HIS A 42 -1.24 3.44 -11.95
C HIS A 42 -0.72 3.83 -10.55
N ARG A 43 0.57 3.60 -10.27
CA ARG A 43 1.18 4.06 -9.02
C ARG A 43 1.08 5.58 -8.89
N GLY A 44 0.69 6.06 -7.72
CA GLY A 44 0.51 7.49 -7.45
C GLY A 44 -0.75 8.09 -8.09
N ASN A 45 -1.52 7.32 -8.85
CA ASN A 45 -2.76 7.78 -9.45
C ASN A 45 -3.85 7.88 -8.37
N LYS A 46 -4.42 9.08 -8.24
CA LYS A 46 -5.41 9.41 -7.20
C LYS A 46 -6.85 9.28 -7.67
N THR A 47 -7.07 9.26 -8.97
CA THR A 47 -8.38 9.37 -9.61
C THR A 47 -8.87 8.03 -10.14
N GLU A 48 -7.97 7.19 -10.64
CA GLU A 48 -8.31 5.88 -11.19
C GLU A 48 -8.60 4.87 -10.08
N ARG A 49 -9.59 4.00 -10.32
CA ARG A 49 -10.02 2.99 -9.34
C ARG A 49 -8.91 1.97 -9.01
N SER A 50 -7.98 1.76 -9.93
CA SER A 50 -6.82 0.87 -9.82
C SER A 50 -5.53 1.58 -9.37
N GLY A 51 -5.62 2.87 -9.01
CA GLY A 51 -4.53 3.63 -8.43
C GLY A 51 -4.07 3.06 -7.09
N TRP A 52 -2.77 3.16 -6.83
CA TRP A 52 -2.15 2.56 -5.64
C TRP A 52 -0.87 3.30 -5.22
N GLU A 53 -0.40 3.03 -4.01
CA GLU A 53 0.90 3.49 -3.54
C GLU A 53 1.49 2.50 -2.53
N ALA A 54 2.82 2.52 -2.40
CA ALA A 54 3.55 1.79 -1.38
C ALA A 54 3.68 2.62 -0.10
N THR A 55 3.41 2.01 1.05
CA THR A 55 3.62 2.62 2.37
C THR A 55 4.32 1.65 3.32
N TYR A 56 4.77 2.17 4.45
CA TYR A 56 5.28 1.34 5.54
C TYR A 56 4.13 0.65 6.26
N PHE A 57 4.24 -0.66 6.47
CA PHE A 57 3.38 -1.36 7.42
C PHE A 57 3.71 -0.94 8.86
N VAL A 58 5.01 -0.99 9.22
CA VAL A 58 5.59 -0.41 10.44
C VAL A 58 6.43 0.81 10.06
N SER A 59 6.11 1.98 10.62
CA SER A 59 6.82 3.23 10.31
C SER A 59 8.30 3.20 10.75
N PRO A 60 9.18 3.97 10.08
CA PRO A 60 10.60 4.06 10.46
C PRO A 60 10.82 4.49 11.92
N GLU A 61 9.98 5.39 12.43
CA GLU A 61 10.02 5.86 13.82
C GLU A 61 9.77 4.74 14.84
N LYS A 62 9.02 3.70 14.43
CA LYS A 62 8.75 2.50 15.23
C LYS A 62 9.73 1.36 14.92
N GLY A 63 10.85 1.65 14.26
CA GLY A 63 11.86 0.66 13.88
C GLY A 63 11.59 -0.08 12.56
N GLY A 64 10.65 0.42 11.77
CA GLY A 64 10.36 -0.10 10.43
C GLY A 64 11.57 -0.02 9.49
N LYS A 65 11.84 -1.10 8.77
CA LYS A 65 12.95 -1.20 7.82
C LYS A 65 12.48 -1.13 6.38
N LEU A 66 13.38 -0.72 5.48
CA LEU A 66 13.19 -0.78 4.02
C LEU A 66 13.33 -2.24 3.54
N THR A 67 12.30 -3.04 3.77
CA THR A 67 12.25 -4.47 3.40
C THR A 67 10.99 -4.75 2.58
N VAL A 68 10.99 -5.87 1.85
CA VAL A 68 9.81 -6.28 1.06
C VAL A 68 8.62 -6.53 1.99
N GLU A 69 8.86 -7.18 3.12
CA GLU A 69 7.90 -7.51 4.18
C GLU A 69 7.21 -6.26 4.73
N ASN A 70 7.97 -5.19 4.94
CA ASN A 70 7.46 -3.94 5.51
C ASN A 70 6.92 -2.94 4.46
N CYS A 71 7.10 -3.23 3.17
CA CYS A 71 6.53 -2.47 2.06
C CYS A 71 5.11 -2.98 1.80
N GLU A 72 4.12 -2.23 2.28
CA GLU A 72 2.71 -2.52 2.12
C GLU A 72 2.16 -1.86 0.86
N ILE A 73 1.46 -2.64 0.03
CA ILE A 73 0.89 -2.17 -1.24
C ILE A 73 -0.59 -1.90 -1.05
N LEU A 74 -0.99 -0.63 -1.15
CA LEU A 74 -2.35 -0.19 -0.87
C LEU A 74 -2.99 0.48 -2.08
N CYS A 75 -4.28 0.18 -2.34
CA CYS A 75 -5.06 1.01 -3.26
C CYS A 75 -5.13 2.44 -2.74
N TRP A 76 -5.33 3.40 -3.65
CA TRP A 76 -5.26 4.82 -3.30
C TRP A 76 -6.21 5.22 -2.17
N ASN A 77 -7.43 4.64 -2.15
CA ASN A 77 -8.40 4.89 -1.08
C ASN A 77 -7.82 4.49 0.29
N CYS A 78 -7.34 3.25 0.44
CA CYS A 78 -6.77 2.76 1.70
C CYS A 78 -5.48 3.50 2.07
N TYR A 79 -4.62 3.79 1.09
CA TYR A 79 -3.41 4.57 1.29
C TYR A 79 -3.74 5.94 1.88
N SER A 80 -4.70 6.66 1.29
CA SER A 80 -5.09 8.01 1.73
C SER A 80 -5.59 8.04 3.17
N LYS A 81 -6.31 7.00 3.62
CA LYS A 81 -6.78 6.88 5.01
C LYS A 81 -5.66 6.52 5.98
N THR A 82 -4.68 5.74 5.51
CA THR A 82 -3.54 5.33 6.33
C THR A 82 -2.58 6.50 6.56
N VAL A 83 -2.24 7.27 5.53
CA VAL A 83 -1.26 8.37 5.65
C VAL A 83 -1.83 9.69 6.17
N GLN A 84 -3.16 9.87 6.17
CA GLN A 84 -3.81 11.00 6.84
C GLN A 84 -4.00 10.76 8.35
N SER A 85 -3.83 9.51 8.80
CA SER A 85 -3.98 9.11 10.20
C SER A 85 -2.64 8.91 10.92
N GLN A 86 -1.52 9.24 10.26
CA GLN A 86 -0.16 9.26 10.80
C GLN A 86 0.33 10.70 10.88
#